data_AF-A0A934GBI1-F1
#
_entry.id   AF-A0A934GBI1-F1
#
_cell.length_a   1.000
_cell.length_b   1.000
_cell.length_c   1.000
_cell.angle_alpha   90.00
_cell.angle_beta   90.00
_cell.angle_gamma   90.00
#
_symmetry.space_group_name_H-M   'P 1'
#
loop_
_entity.id
_entity.type
_entity.pdbx_description
1 polymer ?
#
loop_
_entity_poly.entity_id
_entity_poly.type
_entity_poly.pdbx_seq_one_letter_code
_entity_poly.pdbx_strand_id
1 'polypeptide(L)' 'MRWLMQQQLQPEDYVIATGERYSVGELVEAAVGEVGIELRWKGFGVDEKGYDPSGRYKLAVDLRYSAYDYHE' A
#
# COMPACT_ATOMS: atom_id res chain seq x y z
N MET A 1 -2.71 20.02 -9.61
CA MET A 1 -1.86 21.22 -9.44
C MET A 1 -1.79 21.56 -7.95
N ARG A 2 -0.61 21.49 -7.31
CA ARG A 2 -0.43 21.83 -5.88
C ARG A 2 0.03 23.28 -5.66
N TRP A 3 0.71 23.88 -6.64
CA TRP A 3 1.25 25.25 -6.55
C TRP A 3 0.18 26.36 -6.53
N LEU A 4 -1.06 26.07 -6.95
CA LEU A 4 -2.13 27.07 -7.03
C LEU A 4 -2.71 27.41 -5.66
N MET A 5 -2.52 26.54 -4.66
CA MET A 5 -2.98 26.78 -3.28
C MET A 5 -2.20 27.91 -2.61
N GLN A 6 -0.93 28.10 -2.97
CA GLN A 6 -0.07 29.16 -2.40
C GLN A 6 -0.39 30.56 -2.96
N GLN A 7 -1.20 30.65 -4.01
CA GLN A 7 -1.51 31.91 -4.70
C GLN A 7 -2.91 32.46 -4.33
N GLN A 8 -3.59 31.83 -3.36
CA GLN A 8 -4.91 32.27 -2.93
C GLN A 8 -4.82 33.56 -2.11
N LEU A 9 -5.79 34.45 -2.30
CA LEU A 9 -5.90 35.72 -1.57
C LEU A 9 -6.27 35.51 -0.09
N GLN A 10 -6.97 34.41 0.22
CA GLN A 10 -7.37 34.04 1.56
C GLN A 10 -6.97 32.59 1.85
N PRO A 11 -6.55 32.27 3.08
CA PRO A 11 -6.20 30.91 3.47
C PRO A 11 -7.45 30.01 3.55
N GLU A 12 -7.32 28.79 3.05
CA GLU A 12 -8.36 27.76 3.06
C GLU A 12 -7.72 26.38 3.33
N ASP A 13 -8.54 25.44 3.78
CA ASP A 13 -8.14 24.05 3.99
C ASP A 13 -8.41 23.22 2.74
N TYR A 14 -7.39 22.48 2.27
CA TYR A 14 -7.48 21.65 1.08
C TYR A 14 -7.06 20.21 1.36
N VAL A 15 -7.87 19.25 0.90
CA VAL A 15 -7.48 17.84 0.83
C VAL A 15 -6.80 17.58 -0.51
N ILE A 16 -5.54 17.14 -0.48
CA ILE A 16 -4.79 16.76 -1.68
C ILE A 16 -4.61 15.24 -1.69
N ALA A 17 -5.45 14.54 -2.45
CA ALA A 17 -5.35 13.10 -2.67
C ALA A 17 -5.39 12.79 -4.16
N THR A 18 -4.85 11.64 -4.56
CA THR A 18 -5.02 11.10 -5.91
C THR A 18 -6.46 10.61 -6.16
N GLY A 19 -7.20 10.29 -5.08
CA GLY A 19 -8.50 9.61 -5.16
C GLY A 19 -8.38 8.10 -5.33
N GLU A 20 -7.22 7.63 -5.76
CA GLU A 20 -6.89 6.22 -5.93
C GLU A 20 -6.60 5.54 -4.60
N ARG A 21 -6.95 4.25 -4.50
CA ARG A 21 -6.69 3.41 -3.34
C ARG A 21 -5.98 2.15 -3.79
N TYR A 22 -4.97 1.75 -3.02
CA TYR A 22 -4.22 0.53 -3.23
C TYR A 22 -4.23 -0.30 -1.95
N SER A 23 -4.21 -1.62 -2.12
CA SER A 23 -4.02 -2.58 -1.05
C SER A 23 -2.57 -2.57 -0.55
N VAL A 24 -2.37 -3.10 0.66
CA VAL A 24 -1.02 -3.32 1.21
C VAL A 24 -0.20 -4.27 0.33
N GLY A 25 -0.86 -5.25 -0.31
CA GLY A 25 -0.21 -6.17 -1.25
C GLY A 25 0.39 -5.45 -2.46
N GLU A 26 -0.38 -4.57 -3.11
CA GLU A 26 0.10 -3.77 -4.25
C GLU A 26 1.26 -2.85 -3.87
N LEU A 27 1.24 -2.26 -2.67
CA LEU A 27 2.37 -1.48 -2.16
C LEU A 27 3.64 -2.32 -2.02
N VAL A 28 3.51 -3.53 -1.46
CA VAL A 28 4.62 -4.46 -1.28
C VAL A 28 5.16 -4.91 -2.63
N GLU A 29 4.30 -5.30 -3.57
CA GLU A 29 4.69 -5.70 -4.93
C GLU A 29 5.47 -4.61 -5.65
N ALA A 30 4.97 -3.37 -5.61
CA ALA A 30 5.68 -2.22 -6.18
C ALA A 30 7.06 -2.03 -5.52
N ALA A 31 7.13 -2.03 -4.20
CA ALA A 31 8.37 -1.82 -3.47
C ALA A 31 9.43 -2.90 -3.73
N VAL A 32 9.02 -4.18 -3.79
CA VAL A 32 9.97 -5.27 -4.07
C VAL A 32 10.42 -5.29 -5.53
N GLY A 33 9.55 -4.86 -6.45
CA GLY A 33 9.86 -4.74 -7.87
C GLY A 33 10.98 -3.72 -8.13
N GLU A 34 10.97 -2.59 -7.44
CA GLU A 34 12.00 -1.55 -7.54
C GLU A 34 13.40 -2.03 -7.10
N VAL A 35 13.48 -3.07 -6.26
CA VAL A 35 14.75 -3.68 -5.82
C VAL A 35 15.06 -5.01 -6.53
N GLY A 36 14.32 -5.34 -7.60
CA GLY A 36 14.57 -6.51 -8.45
C GLY A 36 14.16 -7.85 -7.82
N ILE A 37 13.23 -7.85 -6.87
CA ILE A 37 12.70 -9.06 -6.26
C ILE A 37 11.35 -9.39 -6.91
N GLU A 38 11.28 -10.53 -7.60
CA GLU A 38 10.01 -11.10 -8.06
C GLU A 38 9.33 -11.84 -6.89
N LEU A 39 8.05 -11.54 -6.65
CA LEU A 39 7.23 -12.25 -5.67
C LEU A 39 6.11 -13.01 -6.35
N ARG A 40 5.80 -14.19 -5.79
CA ARG A 40 4.62 -14.99 -6.13
C ARG A 40 3.82 -15.24 -4.87
N TRP A 41 2.58 -14.78 -4.88
CA TRP A 41 1.65 -14.99 -3.79
C TRP A 41 1.02 -16.37 -3.85
N LYS A 42 0.92 -17.02 -2.70
CA LYS A 42 0.18 -18.27 -2.50
C LYS A 42 -0.59 -18.20 -1.20
N GLY A 43 -1.83 -18.68 -1.23
CA GLY A 43 -2.76 -18.61 -0.10
C GLY A 43 -3.89 -17.62 -0.37
N PHE A 44 -4.68 -17.33 0.66
CA PHE A 44 -5.79 -16.38 0.61
C PHE A 44 -5.96 -15.75 2.00
N GLY A 45 -6.34 -14.48 2.04
CA GLY A 45 -6.64 -13.76 3.29
C GLY A 45 -5.44 -13.73 4.23
N VAL A 46 -5.66 -14.10 5.50
CA VAL A 46 -4.62 -14.14 6.55
C VAL A 46 -3.48 -15.13 6.24
N ASP A 47 -3.72 -16.13 5.39
CA ASP A 47 -2.76 -17.18 5.05
C ASP A 47 -1.97 -16.86 3.78
N GLU A 48 -2.16 -15.68 3.19
CA GLU A 48 -1.45 -15.27 1.98
C GLU A 48 0.03 -14.96 2.27
N LYS A 49 0.90 -15.62 1.50
CA LYS A 49 2.37 -15.56 1.66
C LYS A 49 3.05 -15.29 0.32
N GLY A 50 4.05 -14.41 0.35
CA GLY A 50 4.92 -14.08 -0.79
C GLY A 50 6.17 -14.97 -0.81
N TYR A 51 6.43 -15.59 -1.96
CA TYR A 51 7.59 -16.44 -2.21
C TYR A 51 8.43 -15.89 -3.37
N ASP A 52 9.75 -16.10 -3.33
CA ASP A 52 10.61 -15.84 -4.48
C ASP A 52 10.41 -16.91 -5.59
N PRO A 53 10.95 -16.72 -6.81
CA PRO A 53 10.83 -17.71 -7.87
C PRO A 53 11.49 -19.06 -7.55
N SER A 54 12.42 -19.09 -6.58
CA SER A 54 13.05 -20.31 -6.07
C SER A 54 12.17 -21.05 -5.04
N GLY A 55 11.02 -20.49 -4.67
CA GLY A 55 10.10 -21.04 -3.69
C GLY A 55 10.46 -20.74 -2.24
N ARG A 56 11.42 -19.84 -1.96
CA ARG A 56 11.72 -19.42 -0.60
C ARG A 56 10.70 -18.40 -0.11
N TYR A 57 10.19 -18.64 1.09
CA TYR A 57 9.33 -17.70 1.80
C TYR A 57 10.05 -16.36 2.02
N LYS A 58 9.39 -15.26 1.70
CA LYS A 58 9.92 -13.90 1.89
C LYS A 58 9.10 -13.10 2.89
N LEU A 59 7.78 -13.17 2.81
CA LEU A 59 6.89 -12.38 3.67
C LEU A 59 5.47 -12.95 3.70
N ALA A 60 4.69 -12.50 4.68
CA ALA A 60 3.25 -12.70 4.79
C ALA A 60 2.62 -11.37 5.20
N VAL A 61 1.40 -11.10 4.74
CA VAL A 61 0.64 -9.91 5.16
C VAL A 61 -0.09 -10.25 6.46
N ASP A 62 0.27 -9.62 7.57
CA ASP A 62 -0.47 -9.73 8.82
C ASP A 62 -1.64 -8.73 8.81
N LEU A 63 -2.88 -9.24 8.80
CA LEU A 63 -4.10 -8.44 8.80
C LEU A 63 -4.45 -7.84 10.17
N ARG A 64 -3.63 -8.04 11.21
CA ARG A 64 -3.83 -7.46 12.55
C ARG A 64 -4.01 -5.95 12.59
N TYR A 65 -3.64 -5.21 11.55
CA TYR A 65 -3.82 -3.77 11.44
C TYR A 65 -4.71 -3.33 10.27
N SER A 66 -5.56 -4.22 9.75
CA SER A 66 -6.59 -3.78 8.80
C SER A 66 -7.58 -2.84 9.51
N ALA A 67 -7.94 -1.74 8.85
CA ALA A 67 -8.58 -0.53 9.40
C ALA A 67 -9.97 -0.69 10.05
N TYR A 68 -10.39 -1.92 10.39
CA TYR A 68 -11.62 -2.21 11.11
C TYR A 68 -11.45 -2.22 12.64
N ASP A 69 -10.24 -2.03 13.17
CA ASP A 69 -9.99 -2.01 14.62
C ASP A 69 -10.22 -0.64 15.28
N TYR A 70 -10.76 0.33 14.53
CA TYR A 70 -11.39 1.53 15.11
C TYR A 70 -12.85 1.21 15.44
N HIS A 71 -13.04 0.52 16.56
CA HIS A 71 -14.30 0.61 17.29
C HIS A 71 -14.26 1.90 18.12
N GLU A 72 -15.03 2.92 17.70
CA GLU A 72 -15.62 3.87 18.66
C GLU A 72 -16.69 3.17 19.51
#